data_AF-A0A7S2LCM1-F1
#
_entry.id   AF-A0A7S2LCM1-F1
#
_cell.length_a   1.000
_cell.length_b   1.000
_cell.length_c   1.000
_cell.angle_alpha   90.00
_cell.angle_beta   90.00
_cell.angle_gamma   90.00
#
_symmetry.space_group_name_H-M   'P 1'
#
loop_
_entity.id
_entity.type
_entity.pdbx_description
1 polymer ?
#
loop_
_entity_poly.entity_id
_entity_poly.type
_entity_poly.pdbx_seq_one_letter_code
_entity_poly.pdbx_strand_id
1 'polypeptide(L)'
;MSSSEKNDDVQDFLNEEKTVDIPGKRRSCTDILFALLIICAWTAMSGVGLASVGVIESEYIPKGDPERLTHGLDYEGNICGVSNVTVANGGKIENLPVAYYLPSGLPVCIDSCPDDDNYTKFHCDYQTDALIQAELGDLDGEDRTVLETSLGLQYSLQYKCMPQVKSNSLLGYCYPKEGMDVITEVTSNAAVNDGQEPINGTFVDPIAGGEFFDEVLADVKTSRDVILGFGFGFSVLLGFTFLILLRIPGMLHIVVWGFIAAILAALL
;
A
#
# COMPACT_ATOMS: atom_id res chain seq x y z
N MET A 1 -50.40 56.40 -55.52
CA MET A 1 -50.40 54.92 -55.58
C MET A 1 -48.96 54.43 -55.45
N SER A 2 -48.29 54.73 -54.33
CA SER A 2 -46.83 54.52 -54.15
C SER A 2 -46.42 54.53 -52.67
N SER A 3 -47.19 53.89 -51.78
CA SER A 3 -46.80 53.81 -50.36
C SER A 3 -47.23 52.54 -49.62
N SER A 4 -47.98 51.61 -50.22
CA SER A 4 -48.32 50.35 -49.56
C SER A 4 -47.32 49.22 -49.82
N GLU A 5 -46.59 49.26 -50.92
CA GLU A 5 -45.75 48.13 -51.37
C GLU A 5 -44.40 48.04 -50.62
N LYS A 6 -43.99 49.08 -49.89
CA LYS A 6 -42.71 49.12 -49.17
C LYS A 6 -42.76 48.61 -47.74
N ASN A 7 -43.96 48.31 -47.23
CA ASN A 7 -44.18 47.89 -45.84
C ASN A 7 -44.23 46.36 -45.67
N ASP A 8 -44.51 45.64 -46.75
CA ASP A 8 -44.59 44.18 -46.72
C ASP A 8 -43.18 43.55 -46.72
N ASP A 9 -42.24 44.12 -47.47
CA ASP A 9 -40.84 43.67 -47.47
C ASP A 9 -40.15 43.83 -46.10
N VAL A 10 -40.48 44.89 -45.36
CA VAL A 10 -39.88 45.16 -44.03
C VAL A 10 -40.45 44.23 -42.95
N GLN A 11 -41.72 43.82 -43.09
CA GLN A 11 -42.34 42.84 -42.19
C GLN A 11 -41.77 41.43 -42.39
N ASP A 12 -41.36 41.08 -43.61
CA ASP A 12 -40.78 39.76 -43.89
C ASP A 12 -39.38 39.61 -43.26
N PHE A 13 -38.55 40.67 -43.28
CA PHE A 13 -37.25 40.69 -42.59
C PHE A 13 -37.35 40.66 -41.06
N LEU A 14 -38.46 41.10 -40.47
CA LEU A 14 -38.69 41.03 -39.01
C LEU A 14 -39.30 39.69 -38.55
N ASN A 15 -39.87 38.90 -39.47
CA ASN A 15 -40.35 37.55 -39.18
C ASN A 15 -39.27 36.47 -39.36
N GLU A 16 -38.16 36.80 -40.01
CA GLU A 16 -36.98 35.94 -40.14
C GLU A 16 -36.09 35.93 -38.88
N GLU A 17 -36.44 36.71 -37.83
CA GLU A 17 -35.74 36.73 -36.54
C GLU A 17 -36.31 35.74 -35.51
N LYS A 18 -36.93 34.63 -35.92
CA LYS A 18 -37.35 33.57 -34.99
C LYS A 18 -37.14 32.16 -35.50
N THR A 19 -35.89 31.84 -35.81
CA THR A 19 -35.18 30.73 -35.16
C THR A 19 -33.70 30.86 -35.52
N VAL A 20 -32.96 31.69 -34.76
CA VAL A 20 -31.53 31.43 -34.61
C VAL A 20 -31.46 30.05 -33.96
N ASP A 21 -31.24 29.02 -34.79
CA ASP A 21 -30.85 27.70 -34.34
C ASP A 21 -29.47 27.85 -33.74
N ILE A 22 -29.42 28.29 -32.47
CA ILE A 22 -28.22 28.21 -31.66
C ILE A 22 -27.83 26.73 -31.69
N PRO A 23 -26.67 26.35 -32.26
CA PRO A 23 -26.26 24.96 -32.43
C PRO A 23 -25.99 24.33 -31.05
N GLY A 24 -27.05 23.93 -30.36
CA GLY A 24 -27.03 23.60 -28.94
C GLY A 24 -28.40 23.41 -28.28
N LYS A 25 -29.48 23.94 -28.86
CA LYS A 25 -30.83 23.99 -28.22
C LYS A 25 -31.43 22.63 -27.82
N ARG A 26 -30.99 21.54 -28.45
CA ARG A 26 -31.34 20.16 -28.06
C ARG A 26 -30.14 19.21 -28.04
N ARG A 27 -29.01 19.61 -27.45
CA ARG A 27 -27.98 18.62 -27.11
C ARG A 27 -28.42 17.83 -25.88
N SER A 28 -29.24 16.80 -26.09
CA SER A 28 -29.38 15.71 -25.12
C SER A 28 -28.16 14.78 -25.24
N CYS A 29 -26.96 15.32 -24.98
CA CYS A 29 -25.80 14.49 -24.68
C CYS A 29 -25.96 13.99 -23.24
N THR A 30 -26.92 13.09 -23.03
CA THR A 30 -26.90 12.23 -21.86
C THR A 30 -26.36 10.92 -22.40
N ASP A 31 -25.04 10.77 -22.38
CA ASP A 31 -24.39 9.56 -22.89
C ASP A 31 -24.50 8.45 -21.83
N ILE A 32 -25.74 8.02 -21.60
CA ILE A 32 -26.11 7.00 -20.62
C ILE A 32 -25.39 5.69 -20.96
N LEU A 33 -25.13 5.44 -22.25
CA LEU A 33 -24.42 4.27 -22.72
C LEU A 33 -22.96 4.30 -22.28
N PHE A 34 -22.26 5.44 -22.40
CA PHE A 34 -20.91 5.61 -21.86
C PHE A 34 -20.89 5.56 -20.32
N ALA A 35 -21.89 6.13 -19.65
CA ALA A 35 -22.01 6.02 -18.19
C ALA A 35 -22.15 4.56 -17.74
N LEU A 36 -22.99 3.77 -18.42
CA LEU A 36 -23.15 2.34 -18.16
C LEU A 36 -21.87 1.56 -18.46
N LEU A 37 -21.14 1.89 -19.53
CA LEU A 37 -19.85 1.25 -19.83
C LEU A 37 -18.80 1.51 -18.75
N ILE A 38 -18.73 2.74 -18.22
CA ILE A 38 -17.84 3.08 -17.11
C ILE A 38 -18.21 2.30 -15.85
N ILE A 39 -19.51 2.21 -15.52
CA ILE A 39 -19.98 1.43 -14.38
C ILE A 39 -19.64 -0.06 -14.56
N CYS A 40 -19.88 -0.64 -15.73
CA CYS A 40 -19.55 -2.04 -16.02
C CYS A 40 -18.04 -2.29 -15.89
N ALA A 41 -17.20 -1.46 -16.52
CA ALA A 41 -15.74 -1.57 -16.41
C ALA A 41 -15.26 -1.46 -14.95
N TRP A 42 -15.88 -0.57 -14.17
CA TRP A 42 -15.56 -0.40 -12.75
C TRP A 42 -15.97 -1.61 -11.90
N THR A 43 -17.18 -2.14 -12.09
CA THR A 43 -17.61 -3.36 -11.38
C THR A 43 -16.73 -4.56 -11.73
N ALA A 44 -16.27 -4.65 -12.98
CA ALA A 44 -15.35 -5.70 -13.40
C ALA A 44 -13.98 -5.56 -12.71
N MET A 45 -13.37 -4.37 -12.70
CA MET A 45 -12.08 -4.14 -12.04
C MET A 45 -12.15 -4.31 -10.52
N SER A 46 -13.23 -3.84 -9.89
CA SER A 46 -13.47 -4.02 -8.45
C SER A 46 -13.69 -5.50 -8.12
N GLY A 47 -14.43 -6.23 -8.96
CA GLY A 47 -14.63 -7.67 -8.82
C GLY A 47 -13.34 -8.46 -8.94
N VAL A 48 -12.47 -8.14 -9.91
CA VAL A 48 -11.15 -8.76 -10.05
C VAL A 48 -10.28 -8.46 -8.83
N GLY A 49 -10.28 -7.22 -8.33
CA GLY A 49 -9.57 -6.84 -7.11
C GLY A 49 -10.02 -7.64 -5.90
N LEU A 50 -11.33 -7.72 -5.65
CA LEU A 50 -11.91 -8.49 -4.55
C LEU A 50 -11.68 -10.01 -4.68
N ALA A 51 -11.69 -10.53 -5.91
CA ALA A 51 -11.34 -11.93 -6.18
C ALA A 51 -9.86 -12.21 -5.90
N SER A 52 -8.95 -11.30 -6.28
CA SER A 52 -7.51 -11.46 -6.04
C SER A 52 -7.13 -11.42 -4.56
N VAL A 53 -7.85 -10.63 -3.75
CA VAL A 53 -7.70 -10.58 -2.28
C VAL A 53 -8.45 -11.74 -1.59
N GLY A 54 -9.15 -12.57 -2.36
CA GLY A 54 -9.88 -13.73 -1.84
C GLY A 54 -11.12 -13.39 -1.02
N VAL A 55 -11.70 -12.21 -1.21
CA VAL A 55 -13.01 -11.84 -0.66
C VAL A 55 -14.12 -12.54 -1.44
N ILE A 56 -13.91 -12.76 -2.73
CA ILE A 56 -14.80 -13.51 -3.62
C ILE A 56 -14.05 -14.76 -4.09
N GLU A 57 -14.58 -15.94 -3.79
CA GLU A 57 -14.02 -17.19 -4.27
C GLU A 57 -14.22 -17.30 -5.78
N SER A 58 -13.13 -17.48 -6.54
CA SER A 58 -13.16 -17.68 -7.98
C SER A 58 -12.36 -18.93 -8.35
N GLU A 59 -12.84 -19.70 -9.32
CA GLU A 59 -12.18 -20.94 -9.76
C GLU A 59 -10.85 -20.68 -10.48
N TYR A 60 -10.67 -19.48 -11.04
CA TYR A 60 -9.53 -19.15 -11.91
C TYR A 60 -8.42 -18.33 -11.22
N ILE A 61 -8.74 -17.57 -10.17
CA ILE A 61 -7.77 -16.73 -9.46
C ILE A 61 -7.54 -17.35 -8.08
N PRO A 62 -6.33 -17.88 -7.80
CA PRO A 62 -6.02 -18.39 -6.47
C PRO A 62 -6.08 -17.23 -5.47
N LYS A 63 -6.57 -17.52 -4.27
CA LYS A 63 -6.64 -16.54 -3.17
C LYS A 63 -5.23 -16.02 -2.87
N GLY A 64 -5.01 -14.74 -3.16
CA GLY A 64 -3.81 -14.04 -2.74
C GLY A 64 -3.90 -13.70 -1.26
N ASP A 65 -2.80 -13.88 -0.54
CA ASP A 65 -2.67 -13.41 0.83
C ASP A 65 -1.81 -12.13 0.84
N PRO A 66 -2.40 -10.94 1.09
CA PRO A 66 -1.68 -9.69 1.11
C PRO A 66 -0.69 -9.59 2.28
N GLU A 67 -0.84 -10.40 3.32
CA GLU A 67 0.00 -10.34 4.52
C GLU A 67 1.45 -10.78 4.22
N ARG A 68 1.67 -11.47 3.09
CA ARG A 68 3.00 -11.81 2.56
C ARG A 68 3.84 -10.61 2.14
N LEU A 69 3.23 -9.43 1.97
CA LEU A 69 3.93 -8.20 1.60
C LEU A 69 4.41 -7.39 2.81
N THR A 70 3.77 -7.60 3.97
CA THR A 70 4.07 -6.84 5.19
C THR A 70 4.76 -7.68 6.26
N HIS A 71 4.65 -9.01 6.17
CA HIS A 71 5.29 -9.93 7.10
C HIS A 71 6.40 -10.72 6.44
N GLY A 72 7.35 -11.13 7.27
CA GLY A 72 8.36 -12.10 6.92
C GLY A 72 7.77 -13.46 6.53
N LEU A 73 8.48 -14.16 5.66
CA LEU A 73 8.22 -15.56 5.32
C LEU A 73 9.35 -16.41 5.86
N ASP A 74 9.04 -17.61 6.34
CA ASP A 74 10.06 -18.61 6.65
C ASP A 74 10.52 -19.38 5.40
N TYR A 75 11.47 -20.30 5.61
CA TYR A 75 12.02 -21.15 4.55
C TYR A 75 11.02 -22.18 3.98
N GLU A 76 9.90 -22.41 4.65
CA GLU A 76 8.81 -23.31 4.21
C GLU A 76 7.68 -22.54 3.51
N GLY A 77 7.75 -21.21 3.48
CA GLY A 77 6.76 -20.32 2.88
C GLY A 77 5.59 -19.97 3.81
N ASN A 78 5.69 -20.28 5.10
CA ASN A 78 4.74 -19.83 6.12
C ASN A 78 4.99 -18.36 6.46
N ILE A 79 3.91 -17.65 6.76
CA ILE A 79 3.93 -16.22 7.13
C ILE A 79 4.16 -16.11 8.64
N CYS A 80 5.24 -15.43 9.02
CA CYS A 80 5.58 -15.12 10.41
C CYS A 80 4.46 -14.28 11.06
N GLY A 81 4.02 -14.65 12.27
CA GLY A 81 3.00 -13.92 13.03
C GLY A 81 1.54 -14.20 12.63
N VAL A 82 1.32 -14.98 11.57
CA VAL A 82 -0.02 -15.23 11.01
C VAL A 82 -0.33 -16.72 10.89
N SER A 83 0.63 -17.50 10.41
CA SER A 83 0.39 -18.91 10.07
C SER A 83 0.25 -19.76 11.34
N ASN A 84 -0.88 -20.44 11.50
CA ASN A 84 -1.12 -21.37 12.61
C ASN A 84 -0.49 -22.75 12.32
N VAL A 85 0.82 -22.75 12.10
CA VAL A 85 1.63 -23.95 11.88
C VAL A 85 2.52 -24.16 13.09
N THR A 86 2.55 -25.38 13.61
CA THR A 86 3.48 -25.80 14.66
C THR A 86 4.78 -26.25 14.01
N VAL A 87 5.87 -25.57 14.32
CA VAL A 87 7.20 -25.92 13.84
C VAL A 87 7.77 -27.13 14.59
N ALA A 88 8.78 -27.78 14.00
CA ALA A 88 9.40 -28.98 14.56
C ALA A 88 9.88 -28.80 16.02
N ASN A 89 10.17 -27.57 16.41
CA ASN A 89 10.55 -27.20 17.76
C ASN A 89 9.37 -27.05 18.76
N GLY A 90 8.14 -27.38 18.35
CA GLY A 90 6.93 -27.23 19.16
C GLY A 90 6.41 -25.80 19.31
N GLY A 91 7.14 -24.81 18.82
CA GLY A 91 6.70 -23.41 18.72
C GLY A 91 5.58 -23.22 17.69
N LYS A 92 4.80 -22.14 17.85
CA LYS A 92 3.78 -21.72 16.88
C LYS A 92 4.26 -20.48 16.13
N ILE A 93 4.22 -20.53 14.80
CA ILE A 93 4.62 -19.41 13.93
C ILE A 93 3.77 -18.15 14.18
N GLU A 94 2.50 -18.31 14.58
CA GLU A 94 1.59 -17.22 14.96
C GLU A 94 2.18 -16.29 16.04
N ASN A 95 3.04 -16.80 16.93
CA ASN A 95 3.65 -15.98 17.99
C ASN A 95 4.97 -15.32 17.57
N LEU A 96 5.49 -15.66 16.38
CA LEU A 96 6.81 -15.30 15.89
C LEU A 96 6.64 -14.32 14.71
N PRO A 97 6.49 -13.00 14.93
CA PRO A 97 6.10 -12.06 13.88
C PRO A 97 7.23 -11.66 12.92
N VAL A 98 8.50 -11.91 13.26
CA VAL A 98 9.64 -11.38 12.50
C VAL A 98 10.48 -12.49 11.88
N ALA A 99 10.89 -12.33 10.62
CA ALA A 99 11.80 -13.25 9.93
C ALA A 99 13.27 -12.84 10.12
N TYR A 100 14.11 -13.81 10.49
CA TYR A 100 15.55 -13.67 10.68
C TYR A 100 16.32 -14.54 9.68
N TYR A 101 17.29 -13.97 8.99
CA TYR A 101 18.05 -14.69 7.96
C TYR A 101 19.16 -15.54 8.54
N LEU A 102 19.24 -16.80 8.13
CA LEU A 102 20.39 -17.66 8.42
C LEU A 102 21.52 -17.46 7.39
N PRO A 103 22.75 -17.91 7.71
CA PRO A 103 23.87 -17.96 6.77
C PRO A 103 23.59 -18.77 5.50
N SER A 104 22.61 -19.68 5.53
CA SER A 104 22.12 -20.40 4.36
C SER A 104 21.34 -19.52 3.37
N GLY A 105 21.00 -18.29 3.75
CA GLY A 105 20.11 -17.39 3.01
C GLY A 105 18.63 -17.67 3.24
N LEU A 106 18.30 -18.66 4.06
CA LEU A 106 16.92 -19.04 4.37
C LEU A 106 16.45 -18.33 5.65
N PRO A 107 15.28 -17.68 5.65
CA PRO A 107 14.73 -17.04 6.84
C PRO A 107 14.02 -18.01 7.80
N VAL A 108 14.02 -17.69 9.09
CA VAL A 108 13.22 -18.37 10.14
C VAL A 108 12.43 -17.34 10.94
N CYS A 109 11.24 -17.69 11.43
CA CYS A 109 10.46 -16.78 12.25
C CYS A 109 10.97 -16.76 13.71
N ILE A 110 11.13 -15.56 14.28
CA ILE A 110 11.53 -15.28 15.66
C ILE A 110 10.58 -14.27 16.30
N ASP A 111 10.60 -14.17 17.63
CA ASP A 111 9.68 -13.30 18.39
C ASP A 111 9.99 -11.81 18.18
N SER A 112 11.28 -11.45 18.20
CA SER A 112 11.74 -10.06 18.06
C SER A 112 13.18 -10.03 17.56
N CYS A 113 13.55 -8.96 16.84
CA CYS A 113 14.94 -8.78 16.43
C CYS A 113 15.83 -8.54 17.66
N PRO A 114 17.02 -9.16 17.72
CA PRO A 114 17.95 -8.94 18.83
C PRO A 114 18.49 -7.51 18.84
N ASP A 115 18.41 -6.86 20.01
CA ASP A 115 18.91 -5.49 20.23
C ASP A 115 20.42 -5.41 20.48
N ASP A 116 21.01 -6.51 20.95
CA ASP A 116 22.42 -6.63 21.34
C ASP A 116 23.07 -7.85 20.68
N ASP A 117 24.38 -7.74 20.45
CA ASP A 117 25.18 -8.84 19.93
C ASP A 117 25.42 -9.89 21.02
N ASN A 118 24.91 -11.10 20.79
CA ASN A 118 25.11 -12.22 21.70
C ASN A 118 25.56 -13.47 20.94
N TYR A 119 26.87 -13.72 20.98
CA TYR A 119 27.50 -14.87 20.34
C TYR A 119 27.34 -16.19 21.11
N THR A 120 26.66 -16.20 22.26
CA THR A 120 26.35 -17.42 23.01
C THR A 120 24.93 -17.92 22.75
N LYS A 121 24.07 -17.10 22.14
CA LYS A 121 22.70 -17.46 21.76
C LYS A 121 22.61 -17.60 20.25
N PHE A 122 21.92 -18.63 19.79
CA PHE A 122 21.81 -18.96 18.37
C PHE A 122 20.36 -19.10 17.95
N HIS A 123 20.04 -18.58 16.76
CA HIS A 123 18.81 -18.86 16.05
C HIS A 123 19.09 -19.91 14.98
N CYS A 124 18.37 -21.02 15.03
CA CYS A 124 18.58 -22.19 14.16
C CYS A 124 17.35 -22.48 13.30
N ASP A 125 17.53 -23.30 12.27
CA ASP A 125 16.39 -23.90 11.56
C ASP A 125 15.54 -24.74 12.53
N TYR A 126 14.24 -24.89 12.24
CA TYR A 126 13.31 -25.51 13.18
C TYR A 126 13.66 -26.96 13.53
N GLN A 127 14.31 -27.68 12.63
CA GLN A 127 14.71 -29.07 12.84
C GLN A 127 15.91 -29.17 13.77
N THR A 128 16.91 -28.32 13.54
CA THR A 128 18.14 -28.25 14.31
C THR A 128 17.86 -27.71 15.69
N ASP A 129 16.98 -26.72 15.81
CA ASP A 129 16.51 -26.21 17.09
C ASP A 129 15.83 -27.32 17.90
N ALA A 130 14.95 -28.12 17.28
CA ALA A 130 14.33 -29.28 17.94
C ALA A 130 15.36 -30.34 18.39
N LEU A 131 16.40 -30.59 17.59
CA LEU A 131 17.49 -31.51 17.96
C LEU A 131 18.32 -30.98 19.13
N ILE A 132 18.65 -29.68 19.10
CA ILE A 132 19.37 -29.01 20.19
C ILE A 132 18.52 -29.08 21.46
N GLN A 133 17.21 -28.79 21.39
CA GLN A 133 16.32 -28.88 22.55
C GLN A 133 16.18 -30.31 23.10
N ALA A 134 16.16 -31.31 22.22
CA ALA A 134 16.15 -32.71 22.64
C ALA A 134 17.45 -33.10 23.38
N GLU A 135 18.60 -32.61 22.93
CA GLU A 135 19.90 -32.88 23.54
C GLU A 135 20.10 -32.11 24.85
N LEU A 136 19.59 -30.88 24.93
CA LEU A 136 19.63 -30.07 26.15
C LEU A 136 18.80 -30.70 27.28
N GLY A 137 17.72 -31.42 26.95
CA GLY A 137 16.90 -32.13 27.93
C GLY A 137 16.51 -31.28 29.14
N ASP A 138 16.69 -31.84 30.35
CA ASP A 138 16.44 -31.19 31.64
C ASP A 138 17.67 -30.43 32.20
N LEU A 139 18.70 -30.17 31.39
CA LEU A 139 19.86 -29.40 31.87
C LEU A 139 19.44 -27.98 32.21
N ASP A 140 19.85 -27.52 33.39
CA ASP A 140 19.63 -26.17 33.90
C ASP A 140 20.95 -25.45 34.21
N GLY A 141 20.89 -24.12 34.29
CA GLY A 141 22.04 -23.29 34.66
C GLY A 141 23.16 -23.24 33.63
N GLU A 142 24.40 -23.25 34.12
CA GLU A 142 25.62 -23.01 33.33
C GLU A 142 25.89 -24.13 32.32
N ASP A 143 25.65 -25.40 32.72
CA ASP A 143 25.83 -26.57 31.86
C ASP A 143 24.94 -26.50 30.61
N ARG A 144 23.71 -25.99 30.75
CA ARG A 144 22.80 -25.74 29.62
C ARG A 144 23.39 -24.72 28.65
N THR A 145 23.85 -23.57 29.15
CA THR A 145 24.36 -22.49 28.30
C THR A 145 25.62 -22.87 27.53
N VAL A 146 26.51 -23.64 28.15
CA VAL A 146 27.75 -24.12 27.52
C VAL A 146 27.40 -25.12 26.41
N LEU A 147 26.49 -26.06 26.68
CA LEU A 147 26.06 -27.04 25.69
C LEU A 147 25.36 -26.36 24.50
N GLU A 148 24.42 -25.45 24.77
CA GLU A 148 23.71 -24.66 23.75
C GLU A 148 24.69 -23.88 22.87
N THR A 149 25.66 -23.21 23.47
CA THR A 149 26.70 -22.45 22.73
C THR A 149 27.55 -23.38 21.87
N SER A 150 27.96 -24.54 22.40
CA SER A 150 28.81 -25.49 21.68
C SER A 150 28.10 -26.14 20.49
N LEU A 151 26.84 -26.54 20.66
CA LEU A 151 26.01 -27.11 19.61
C LEU A 151 25.64 -26.04 18.58
N GLY A 152 25.21 -24.85 19.03
CA GLY A 152 24.92 -23.71 18.16
C GLY A 152 26.10 -23.34 17.26
N LEU A 153 27.32 -23.32 17.80
CA LEU A 153 28.54 -23.08 17.03
C LEU A 153 28.86 -24.23 16.05
N GLN A 154 28.61 -25.47 16.43
CA GLN A 154 28.80 -26.61 15.53
C GLN A 154 27.86 -26.54 14.33
N TYR A 155 26.60 -26.18 14.56
CA TYR A 155 25.60 -26.05 13.49
C TYR A 155 25.70 -24.74 12.71
N SER A 156 26.31 -23.69 13.28
CA SER A 156 26.60 -22.47 12.52
C SER A 156 27.62 -22.72 11.42
N LEU A 157 28.59 -23.62 11.64
CA LEU A 157 29.54 -24.07 10.59
C LEU A 157 28.84 -24.85 9.46
N GLN A 158 27.65 -25.39 9.72
CA GLN A 158 26.82 -26.06 8.72
C GLN A 158 25.79 -25.13 8.06
N TYR A 159 25.87 -23.82 8.31
CA TYR A 159 24.91 -22.81 7.83
C TYR A 159 23.47 -22.99 8.34
N LYS A 160 23.28 -23.78 9.41
CA LYS A 160 21.96 -24.08 9.99
C LYS A 160 21.58 -23.23 11.19
N CYS A 161 22.56 -22.53 11.77
CA CYS A 161 22.36 -21.64 12.90
C CYS A 161 23.13 -20.34 12.68
N MET A 162 22.64 -19.26 13.28
CA MET A 162 23.31 -17.97 13.32
C MET A 162 23.35 -17.46 14.75
N PRO A 163 24.47 -16.89 15.22
CA PRO A 163 24.48 -16.17 16.49
C PRO A 163 23.54 -14.96 16.43
N GLN A 164 23.08 -14.50 17.60
CA GLN A 164 22.32 -13.26 17.70
C GLN A 164 23.21 -12.07 17.36
N VAL A 165 22.91 -11.43 16.24
CA VAL A 165 23.59 -10.20 15.80
C VAL A 165 22.60 -9.06 15.88
N LYS A 166 23.03 -7.95 16.47
CA LYS A 166 22.26 -6.73 16.65
C LYS A 166 21.59 -6.30 15.34
N SER A 167 20.27 -6.31 15.35
CA SER A 167 19.44 -6.10 14.16
C SER A 167 18.32 -5.11 14.42
N ASN A 168 17.87 -4.43 13.37
CA ASN A 168 16.64 -3.64 13.38
C ASN A 168 15.53 -4.41 12.65
N SER A 169 14.28 -4.23 13.08
CA SER A 169 13.12 -4.77 12.37
C SER A 169 12.68 -3.82 11.28
N LEU A 170 12.49 -4.33 10.07
CA LEU A 170 11.97 -3.61 8.92
C LEU A 170 11.00 -4.52 8.15
N LEU A 171 9.72 -4.12 8.07
CA LEU A 171 8.68 -4.85 7.33
C LEU A 171 8.62 -6.36 7.67
N GLY A 172 8.70 -6.69 8.96
CA GLY A 172 8.67 -8.08 9.41
C GLY A 172 9.96 -8.87 9.15
N TYR A 173 11.08 -8.21 8.83
CA TYR A 173 12.40 -8.84 8.69
C TYR A 173 13.45 -8.20 9.61
N CYS A 174 14.41 -9.00 10.08
CA CYS A 174 15.56 -8.50 10.82
C CYS A 174 16.75 -8.25 9.89
N TYR A 175 17.28 -7.02 9.94
CA TYR A 175 18.48 -6.63 9.20
C TYR A 175 19.58 -6.17 10.18
N PRO A 176 20.85 -6.57 9.96
CA PRO A 176 21.95 -6.18 10.83
C PRO A 176 22.18 -4.67 10.77
N LYS A 177 22.33 -4.02 11.94
CA LYS A 177 22.46 -2.55 12.02
C LYS A 177 23.71 -2.04 11.30
N GLU A 178 24.81 -2.78 11.38
CA GLU A 178 26.06 -2.46 10.69
C GLU A 178 25.89 -2.42 9.15
N GLY A 179 24.98 -3.23 8.59
CA GLY A 179 24.69 -3.20 7.16
C GLY A 179 23.94 -1.93 6.73
N MET A 180 23.09 -1.39 7.60
CA MET A 180 22.34 -0.16 7.34
C MET A 180 23.21 1.08 7.50
N ASP A 181 24.10 1.11 8.48
CA ASP A 181 25.02 2.23 8.68
C ASP A 181 25.91 2.45 7.45
N VAL A 182 26.39 1.38 6.81
CA VAL A 182 27.16 1.46 5.56
C VAL A 182 26.30 1.98 4.40
N ILE A 183 25.05 1.52 4.25
CA ILE A 183 24.15 2.03 3.19
C ILE A 183 23.85 3.52 3.41
N THR A 184 23.65 3.93 4.66
CA THR A 184 23.39 5.33 5.03
C THR A 184 24.63 6.21 4.79
N GLU A 185 25.83 5.68 5.06
CA GLU A 185 27.09 6.35 4.74
C GLU A 185 27.33 6.45 3.22
N VAL A 186 27.06 5.38 2.47
CA VAL A 186 27.24 5.37 1.00
C VAL A 186 26.21 6.29 0.31
N THR A 187 24.96 6.31 0.76
CA THR A 187 23.92 7.18 0.21
C THR A 187 24.17 8.65 0.55
N SER A 188 24.65 8.96 1.76
CA SER A 188 25.07 10.32 2.10
C SER A 188 26.30 10.77 1.30
N ASN A 189 27.27 9.89 1.05
CA ASN A 189 28.43 10.18 0.20
C ASN A 189 28.08 10.29 -1.29
N ALA A 190 27.07 9.57 -1.77
CA ALA A 190 26.56 9.70 -3.14
C ALA A 190 25.79 11.02 -3.36
N ALA A 191 25.06 11.51 -2.36
CA ALA A 191 24.36 12.80 -2.42
C ALA A 191 25.32 14.00 -2.52
N VAL A 192 26.51 13.92 -1.90
CA VAL A 192 27.53 14.97 -1.98
C VAL A 192 28.07 15.18 -3.40
N ASN A 193 28.05 14.14 -4.24
CA ASN A 193 28.60 14.22 -5.60
C ASN A 193 27.64 14.78 -6.66
N ASP A 194 26.34 14.90 -6.35
CA ASP A 194 25.32 15.34 -7.33
C ASP A 194 24.71 16.72 -7.01
N GLY A 195 25.26 17.45 -6.04
CA GLY A 195 24.85 18.84 -5.74
C GLY A 195 23.41 18.98 -5.21
N GLN A 196 22.76 17.88 -4.86
CA GLN A 196 21.44 17.85 -4.26
C GLN A 196 21.57 17.84 -2.74
N GLU A 197 20.72 18.60 -2.04
CA GLU A 197 20.79 18.74 -0.59
C GLU A 197 20.89 17.38 0.12
N PRO A 198 21.71 17.25 1.19
CA PRO A 198 21.88 15.99 1.88
C PRO A 198 20.51 15.51 2.33
N ILE A 199 20.08 14.34 1.82
CA ILE A 199 18.87 13.68 2.29
C ILE A 199 19.12 13.41 3.77
N ASN A 200 18.48 14.21 4.62
CA ASN A 200 18.61 14.12 6.06
C ASN A 200 18.27 12.68 6.46
N GLY A 201 19.17 12.00 7.19
CA GLY A 201 19.04 10.58 7.60
C GLY A 201 17.73 10.27 8.33
N THR A 202 17.01 11.32 8.76
CA THR A 202 15.62 11.31 9.18
C THR A 202 14.60 10.84 8.14
N PHE A 203 14.96 10.52 6.89
CA PHE A 203 14.07 9.78 5.97
C PHE A 203 14.32 8.27 6.00
N VAL A 204 15.45 7.82 6.54
CA VAL A 204 15.78 6.41 6.74
C VAL A 204 15.38 5.96 8.17
N ASP A 205 15.41 6.87 9.14
CA ASP A 205 14.87 6.64 10.50
C ASP A 205 13.34 6.38 10.59
N PRO A 206 12.44 6.99 9.78
CA PRO A 206 11.02 6.66 9.75
C PRO A 206 10.77 5.33 9.04
N ILE A 207 11.74 4.81 8.29
CA ILE A 207 11.68 3.48 7.68
C ILE A 207 12.07 2.42 8.72
N ALA A 208 12.90 2.76 9.71
CA ALA A 208 13.26 1.87 10.83
C ALA A 208 12.10 1.59 11.81
N GLY A 209 10.99 2.31 11.71
CA GLY A 209 9.74 2.02 12.43
C GLY A 209 8.76 1.32 11.51
N GLY A 210 8.85 -0.01 11.39
CA GLY A 210 7.82 -0.82 10.72
C GLY A 210 6.40 -0.51 11.22
N GLU A 211 6.29 -0.04 12.48
CA GLU A 211 5.05 0.37 13.13
C GLU A 211 4.23 1.39 12.33
N PHE A 212 4.83 2.39 11.67
CA PHE A 212 4.05 3.39 10.93
C PHE A 212 3.37 2.80 9.71
N PHE A 213 4.11 2.00 8.92
CA PHE A 213 3.55 1.38 7.72
C PHE A 213 2.54 0.29 8.07
N ASP A 214 2.81 -0.48 9.13
CA ASP A 214 1.89 -1.49 9.62
C ASP A 214 0.60 -0.86 10.16
N GLU A 215 0.69 0.27 10.88
CA GLU A 215 -0.47 1.03 11.36
C GLU A 215 -1.27 1.64 10.20
N VAL A 216 -0.61 2.29 9.23
CA VAL A 216 -1.27 2.84 8.05
C VAL A 216 -1.93 1.74 7.22
N LEU A 217 -1.27 0.59 7.05
CA LEU A 217 -1.80 -0.51 6.26
C LEU A 217 -2.96 -1.22 7.00
N ALA A 218 -2.87 -1.35 8.32
CA ALA A 218 -3.97 -1.83 9.17
C ALA A 218 -5.19 -0.90 9.08
N ASP A 219 -4.98 0.42 9.10
CA ASP A 219 -6.02 1.42 8.95
C ASP A 219 -6.65 1.41 7.55
N VAL A 220 -5.84 1.22 6.50
CA VAL A 220 -6.31 1.07 5.12
C VAL A 220 -7.11 -0.22 4.97
N LYS A 221 -6.65 -1.34 5.54
CA LYS A 221 -7.36 -2.63 5.51
C LYS A 221 -8.72 -2.53 6.20
N THR A 222 -8.79 -1.82 7.32
CA THR A 222 -10.03 -1.58 8.08
C THR A 222 -10.97 -0.63 7.35
N SER A 223 -10.42 0.42 6.73
CA SER A 223 -11.20 1.48 6.07
C SER A 223 -11.53 1.19 4.61
N ARG A 224 -11.10 0.04 4.07
CA ARG A 224 -11.24 -0.32 2.65
C ARG A 224 -12.66 -0.12 2.11
N ASP A 225 -13.65 -0.59 2.84
CA ASP A 225 -15.05 -0.56 2.39
C ASP A 225 -15.61 0.87 2.42
N VAL A 226 -15.15 1.70 3.36
CA VAL A 226 -15.50 3.13 3.47
C VAL A 226 -14.81 3.94 2.37
N ILE A 227 -13.55 3.66 2.06
CA ILE A 227 -12.80 4.34 0.99
C ILE A 227 -13.42 4.05 -0.38
N LEU A 228 -13.74 2.78 -0.67
CA LEU A 228 -14.38 2.40 -1.93
C LEU A 228 -15.81 2.93 -2.04
N GLY A 229 -16.59 2.89 -0.96
CA GLY A 229 -17.97 3.39 -0.96
C GLY A 229 -18.05 4.91 -1.01
N PHE A 230 -17.43 5.59 -0.05
CA PHE A 230 -17.56 7.03 0.16
C PHE A 230 -16.56 7.85 -0.65
N GLY A 231 -15.36 7.36 -0.92
CA GLY A 231 -14.41 8.09 -1.76
C GLY A 231 -14.83 8.06 -3.23
N PHE A 232 -15.00 6.86 -3.78
CA PHE A 232 -15.22 6.70 -5.22
C PHE A 232 -16.70 6.79 -5.62
N GLY A 233 -17.61 6.17 -4.88
CA GLY A 233 -19.05 6.24 -5.17
C GLY A 233 -19.61 7.66 -5.04
N PHE A 234 -19.28 8.35 -3.95
CA PHE A 234 -19.76 9.72 -3.72
C PHE A 234 -19.15 10.73 -4.70
N SER A 235 -17.87 10.59 -5.06
CA SER A 235 -17.24 11.50 -6.02
C SER A 235 -17.85 11.37 -7.42
N VAL A 236 -18.21 10.16 -7.86
CA VAL A 236 -18.96 9.97 -9.12
C VAL A 236 -20.34 10.61 -9.06
N LEU A 237 -21.09 10.42 -7.95
CA LEU A 237 -22.41 11.04 -7.77
C LEU A 237 -22.33 12.56 -7.75
N LEU A 238 -21.36 13.12 -7.03
CA LEU A 238 -21.13 14.56 -6.93
C LEU A 238 -20.67 15.13 -8.28
N GLY A 239 -19.80 14.43 -9.00
CA GLY A 239 -19.39 14.79 -10.36
C GLY A 239 -20.56 14.81 -11.34
N PHE A 240 -21.42 13.78 -11.32
CA PHE A 240 -22.64 13.78 -12.14
C PHE A 240 -23.61 14.90 -11.75
N THR A 241 -23.80 15.12 -10.45
CA THR A 241 -24.64 16.21 -9.95
C THR A 241 -24.10 17.57 -10.42
N PHE A 242 -22.78 17.76 -10.39
CA PHE A 242 -22.09 18.96 -10.87
C PHE A 242 -22.21 19.16 -12.39
N LEU A 243 -22.27 18.08 -13.18
CA LEU A 243 -22.56 18.18 -14.62
C LEU A 243 -24.02 18.57 -14.88
N ILE A 244 -24.98 18.12 -14.04
CA ILE A 244 -26.41 18.45 -14.16
C ILE A 244 -26.67 19.93 -13.79
N LEU A 245 -26.31 20.35 -12.58
CA LEU A 245 -25.30 21.40 -12.46
C LEU A 245 -25.21 22.51 -13.53
N LEU A 246 -24.11 22.40 -14.26
CA LEU A 246 -23.70 23.25 -15.38
C LEU A 246 -24.69 23.32 -16.55
N ARG A 247 -25.67 22.41 -16.63
CA ARG A 247 -26.71 22.44 -17.67
C ARG A 247 -27.74 23.55 -17.45
N ILE A 248 -27.85 24.08 -16.22
CA ILE A 248 -28.77 25.18 -15.92
C ILE A 248 -28.23 26.48 -16.56
N PRO A 249 -28.97 27.15 -17.45
CA PRO A 249 -28.53 28.39 -18.07
C PRO A 249 -28.28 29.46 -17.00
N GLY A 250 -27.10 30.09 -17.05
CA GLY A 250 -26.65 31.11 -16.09
C GLY A 250 -25.71 30.58 -14.99
N MET A 251 -25.73 29.27 -14.69
CA MET A 251 -24.90 28.72 -13.62
C MET A 251 -23.40 28.71 -13.98
N LEU A 252 -23.07 28.40 -15.23
CA LEU A 252 -21.71 28.52 -15.76
C LEU A 252 -21.15 29.94 -15.62
N HIS A 253 -21.99 30.96 -15.85
CA HIS A 253 -21.59 32.35 -15.71
C HIS A 253 -21.25 32.68 -14.24
N ILE A 254 -22.06 32.23 -13.28
CA ILE A 254 -21.79 32.42 -11.84
C ILE A 254 -20.47 31.75 -11.43
N VAL A 255 -20.21 30.52 -11.89
CA VAL A 255 -18.97 29.80 -11.56
C VAL A 255 -17.74 30.53 -12.11
N VAL A 256 -17.76 30.93 -13.39
CA VAL A 256 -16.63 31.63 -14.03
C VAL A 256 -16.33 32.96 -13.36
N TRP A 257 -17.35 33.79 -13.14
CA TRP A 257 -17.16 35.08 -12.48
C TRP A 257 -16.83 34.94 -10.99
N GLY A 258 -17.32 33.89 -10.33
CA GLY A 258 -16.93 33.54 -8.96
C GLY A 258 -15.44 33.19 -8.84
N PHE A 259 -14.90 32.39 -9.76
CA PHE A 259 -13.46 32.10 -9.79
C PHE A 259 -12.62 33.34 -10.06
N ILE A 260 -13.04 34.19 -11.01
CA ILE A 260 -12.35 35.45 -11.31
C ILE A 260 -12.34 36.37 -10.07
N ALA A 261 -13.47 36.50 -9.37
CA ALA A 261 -13.58 37.28 -8.15
C ALA A 261 -12.73 36.71 -7.01
N ALA A 262 -12.69 35.38 -6.84
CA ALA A 262 -11.89 34.72 -5.82
C ALA A 262 -10.38 34.91 -6.04
N ILE A 263 -9.91 34.81 -7.29
CA ILE A 263 -8.51 35.05 -7.63
C ILE A 263 -8.13 36.51 -7.40
N LEU A 264 -9.00 37.46 -7.80
CA LEU A 264 -8.80 38.89 -7.53
C LEU A 264 -8.75 39.19 -6.03
N ALA A 265 -9.58 38.54 -5.22
CA ALA A 265 -9.56 38.68 -3.76
C ALA A 265 -8.33 38.05 -3.11
N ALA A 266 -7.79 36.96 -3.66
CA ALA A 266 -6.59 36.31 -3.14
C ALA A 266 -5.29 37.07 -3.48
N LEU A 267 -5.32 37.93 -4.51
CA LEU A 267 -4.19 38.75 -4.96
C LEU A 267 -4.13 40.13 -4.31
N LEU A 268 -5.17 40.54 -3.58
CA LEU A 268 -5.35 41.88 -3.00
C LEU A 268 -5.15 41.83 -1.48
#